data_AF-A0A3Q8VAB5-F1
#
_entry.id   AF-A0A3Q8VAB5-F1
#
_cell.length_a   1.000
_cell.length_b   1.000
_cell.length_c   1.000
_cell.angle_alpha   90.00
_cell.angle_beta   90.00
_cell.angle_gamma   90.00
#
_symmetry.space_group_name_H-M   'P 1'
#
loop_
_entity.id
_entity.type
_entity.pdbx_description
1 polymer ?
#
loop_
_entity_poly.entity_id
_entity_poly.type
_entity_poly.pdbx_seq_one_letter_code
_entity_poly.pdbx_strand_id
1 'polypeptide(L)'
;MDLATLKKLKPSEFEEAADGYRAAGDMADTAKDHIDRVVVPGMRKSLNGEALDAAVGELRKLAANFHYSQIECGLVSTALNGFAHELDAARKELLAALDDAEAAKFTVDANGNVTYPEGPPEEGSKSPSKGGTVGSHTDLMAQAIARQAANVDPNPHHARALAIADRIAHALRTATQADEKWAPKIRALKADDDLTVSDADLKDAQTDMSGVREAGKEYLASIGGPPKDATPQQNADWWRGLSPEEREAYLATHPELVGRLDGLPAEIRDEANRVVFEEKRSEYQLRLDSIPKPPANEWTWITAGGYPSKVHTDEWMAWDRKYGDEYRHLTASLKGMGSIQSRFDATGKEGLPEAYLLGFSPDGNGRAIVATGNPDTAQHQAVYVPGTTSNLEKVGGDINRMTELWRQTNQASPGASVSTITWLGYDAPQSIVKDAPFEHYAYDGAPAYRQFMDGLDASHSGPGEPHRTAIGHSYGTTLIGAAAETGTLNADDVIFAGSPGVKVGHADEMDVPTGHVWNQEAEDDPVPDIGRWGHGGSNWSLGGGVFLIPSDEEAFGANQMNTGPEGSGPTGTTGATGHSEYWDRGTTALKNQALVVVGDYIHVTTPE
;
A
#
# COMPACT_ATOMS: atom_id res chain seq x y z
N MET A 1 -2.91 -1.43 39.98
CA MET A 1 -1.66 -0.67 40.20
C MET A 1 -1.66 -0.02 41.57
N ASP A 2 -0.59 -0.11 42.36
CA ASP A 2 -0.45 0.63 43.64
C ASP A 2 0.46 1.87 43.50
N LEU A 3 0.38 2.78 44.48
CA LEU A 3 1.11 4.05 44.49
C LEU A 3 2.63 3.86 44.43
N ALA A 4 3.15 2.91 45.21
CA ALA A 4 4.59 2.67 45.28
C ALA A 4 5.14 2.15 43.96
N THR A 5 4.36 1.30 43.27
CA THR A 5 4.70 0.72 41.98
C THR A 5 4.67 1.79 40.89
N LEU A 6 3.56 2.53 40.74
CA LEU A 6 3.45 3.57 39.70
C LEU A 6 4.51 4.67 39.88
N LYS A 7 4.82 5.05 41.13
CA LYS A 7 5.86 6.04 41.44
C LYS A 7 7.26 5.58 40.99
N LYS A 8 7.56 4.28 41.13
CA LYS A 8 8.89 3.70 40.81
C LYS A 8 9.00 3.22 39.36
N LEU A 9 7.88 3.00 38.69
CA LEU A 9 7.80 2.55 37.30
C LEU A 9 8.66 3.45 36.41
N LYS A 10 9.37 2.84 35.46
CA LYS A 10 10.11 3.56 34.42
C LYS A 10 9.53 3.20 33.06
N PRO A 11 8.69 4.07 32.45
CA PRO A 11 8.18 3.86 31.10
C PRO A 11 9.30 3.57 30.08
N SER A 12 10.48 4.17 30.27
CA SER A 12 11.67 3.94 29.45
C SER A 12 12.13 2.48 29.39
N GLU A 13 11.87 1.66 30.41
CA GLU A 13 12.21 0.22 30.36
C GLU A 13 11.37 -0.53 29.31
N PHE A 14 10.15 -0.06 29.02
CA PHE A 14 9.30 -0.60 27.96
C PHE A 14 9.67 -0.03 26.58
N GLU A 15 10.04 1.25 26.51
CA GLU A 15 10.57 1.88 25.29
C GLU A 15 11.89 1.19 24.86
N GLU A 16 12.82 0.94 25.79
CA GLU A 16 14.06 0.21 25.51
C GLU A 16 13.79 -1.22 25.04
N ALA A 17 12.76 -1.89 25.58
CA ALA A 17 12.33 -3.19 25.09
C ALA A 17 11.72 -3.10 23.69
N ALA A 18 10.91 -2.08 23.42
CA ALA A 18 10.34 -1.80 22.10
C ALA A 18 11.43 -1.57 21.05
N ASP A 19 12.48 -0.85 21.41
CA ASP A 19 13.67 -0.63 20.57
C ASP A 19 14.40 -1.95 20.26
N GLY A 20 14.51 -2.84 21.24
CA GLY A 20 15.07 -4.17 21.06
C GLY A 20 14.28 -5.02 20.06
N TYR A 21 12.94 -4.98 20.11
CA TYR A 21 12.09 -5.68 19.14
C TYR A 21 12.16 -5.02 17.75
N ARG A 22 12.16 -3.69 17.66
CA ARG A 22 12.35 -2.98 16.38
C ARG A 22 13.67 -3.38 15.72
N ALA A 23 14.77 -3.36 16.47
CA ALA A 23 16.07 -3.80 15.97
C ALA A 23 16.08 -5.26 15.50
N ALA A 24 15.34 -6.16 16.17
CA ALA A 24 15.19 -7.54 15.72
C ALA A 24 14.37 -7.64 14.43
N GLY A 25 13.32 -6.83 14.28
CA GLY A 25 12.55 -6.68 13.04
C GLY A 25 13.41 -6.18 11.88
N ASP A 26 14.18 -5.10 12.09
CA ASP A 26 15.11 -4.53 11.11
C ASP A 26 16.14 -5.57 10.63
N MET A 27 16.64 -6.39 11.56
CA MET A 27 17.55 -7.49 11.24
C MET A 27 16.89 -8.58 10.40
N ALA A 28 15.62 -8.90 10.69
CA ALA A 28 14.86 -9.87 9.92
C ALA A 28 14.59 -9.37 8.50
N ASP A 29 14.17 -8.11 8.34
CA ASP A 29 13.97 -7.50 7.02
C ASP A 29 15.28 -7.46 6.22
N THR A 30 16.37 -7.02 6.84
CA THR A 30 17.71 -7.03 6.21
C THR A 30 18.10 -8.45 5.76
N ALA A 31 17.80 -9.49 6.54
CA ALA A 31 18.10 -10.87 6.20
C ALA A 31 17.23 -11.39 5.04
N LYS A 32 15.92 -11.08 5.05
CA LYS A 32 15.00 -11.34 3.94
C LYS A 32 15.52 -10.71 2.66
N ASP A 33 15.81 -9.41 2.69
CA ASP A 33 16.29 -8.66 1.54
C ASP A 33 17.63 -9.20 1.03
N HIS A 34 18.54 -9.60 1.93
CA HIS A 34 19.78 -10.23 1.52
C HIS A 34 19.55 -11.54 0.77
N ILE A 35 18.60 -12.37 1.22
CA ILE A 35 18.23 -13.61 0.54
C ILE A 35 17.69 -13.31 -0.86
N ASP A 36 16.71 -12.40 -0.96
CA ASP A 36 15.97 -12.16 -2.19
C ASP A 36 16.77 -11.33 -3.22
N ARG A 37 17.60 -10.40 -2.75
CA ARG A 37 18.33 -9.44 -3.61
C ARG A 37 19.77 -9.85 -3.90
N VAL A 38 20.39 -10.66 -3.04
CA VAL A 38 21.81 -11.02 -3.17
C VAL A 38 22.01 -12.52 -3.36
N VAL A 39 21.51 -13.34 -2.45
CA VAL A 39 21.79 -14.79 -2.46
C VAL A 39 21.11 -15.46 -3.65
N VAL A 40 19.78 -15.33 -3.79
CA VAL A 40 19.02 -15.98 -4.86
C VAL A 40 19.48 -15.50 -6.26
N PRO A 41 19.64 -14.19 -6.53
CA PRO A 41 20.16 -13.71 -7.81
C PRO A 41 21.60 -14.18 -8.08
N GLY A 42 22.47 -14.17 -7.08
CA GLY A 42 23.85 -14.66 -7.19
C GLY A 42 23.93 -16.14 -7.54
N MET A 43 23.06 -16.97 -6.94
CA MET A 43 22.92 -18.38 -7.28
C MET A 43 22.44 -18.56 -8.72
N ARG A 44 21.42 -17.82 -9.14
CA ARG A 44 20.86 -17.88 -10.51
C ARG A 44 21.85 -17.47 -11.60
N LYS A 45 22.83 -16.61 -11.27
CA LYS A 45 23.89 -16.23 -12.20
C LYS A 45 24.86 -17.39 -12.52
N SER A 46 25.02 -18.33 -11.61
CA SER A 46 26.09 -19.34 -11.67
C SER A 46 25.59 -20.78 -11.78
N LEU A 47 24.32 -21.03 -11.43
CA LEU A 47 23.72 -22.36 -11.32
C LEU A 47 22.47 -22.46 -12.21
N ASN A 48 22.06 -23.69 -12.54
CA ASN A 48 20.82 -23.99 -13.25
C ASN A 48 20.33 -25.41 -12.91
N GLY A 49 19.08 -25.72 -13.26
CA GLY A 49 18.45 -27.04 -13.10
C GLY A 49 17.72 -27.25 -11.77
N GLU A 50 17.09 -28.42 -11.63
CA GLU A 50 16.16 -28.74 -10.52
C GLU A 50 16.75 -28.54 -9.12
N ALA A 51 18.05 -28.76 -8.94
CA ALA A 51 18.72 -28.56 -7.66
C ALA A 51 18.76 -27.07 -7.25
N LEU A 52 18.97 -26.16 -8.21
CA LEU A 52 18.86 -24.72 -7.96
C LEU A 52 17.42 -24.36 -7.59
N ASP A 53 16.44 -24.87 -8.34
CA ASP A 53 15.03 -24.57 -8.10
C ASP A 53 14.58 -25.02 -6.70
N ALA A 54 15.00 -26.21 -6.26
CA ALA A 54 14.76 -26.71 -4.92
C ALA A 54 15.42 -25.82 -3.84
N ALA A 55 16.69 -25.44 -4.03
CA ALA A 55 17.40 -24.58 -3.07
C ALA A 55 16.76 -23.18 -2.96
N VAL A 56 16.35 -22.59 -4.09
CA VAL A 56 15.60 -21.33 -4.11
C VAL A 56 14.25 -21.49 -3.41
N GLY A 57 13.58 -22.63 -3.57
CA GLY A 57 12.34 -22.95 -2.84
C GLY A 57 12.51 -22.92 -1.33
N GLU A 58 13.60 -23.48 -0.79
CA GLU A 58 13.88 -23.44 0.66
C GLU A 58 14.28 -22.02 1.14
N LEU A 59 15.06 -21.28 0.35
CA LEU A 59 15.41 -19.90 0.66
C LEU A 59 14.19 -18.98 0.74
N ARG A 60 13.17 -19.23 -0.10
CA ARG A 60 11.89 -18.48 -0.03
C ARG A 60 11.12 -18.75 1.24
N LYS A 61 11.09 -20.01 1.71
CA LYS A 61 10.48 -20.32 3.01
C LYS A 61 11.21 -19.57 4.13
N LEU A 62 12.54 -19.52 4.07
CA LEU A 62 13.33 -18.76 5.02
C LEU A 62 13.04 -17.25 4.96
N ALA A 63 12.95 -16.66 3.77
CA ALA A 63 12.56 -15.27 3.59
C ALA A 63 11.15 -14.98 4.16
N ALA A 64 10.19 -15.89 3.97
CA ALA A 64 8.86 -15.78 4.56
C ALA A 64 8.89 -15.80 6.10
N ASN A 65 9.73 -16.64 6.72
CA ASN A 65 9.92 -16.64 8.17
C ASN A 65 10.47 -15.30 8.69
N PHE A 66 11.43 -14.71 7.97
CA PHE A 66 11.97 -13.40 8.33
C PHE A 66 10.94 -12.28 8.18
N HIS A 67 10.13 -12.31 7.11
CA HIS A 67 9.03 -11.36 6.93
C HIS A 67 8.00 -11.46 8.05
N TYR A 68 7.60 -12.69 8.41
CA TYR A 68 6.67 -12.91 9.53
C TYR A 68 7.27 -12.42 10.86
N SER A 69 8.56 -12.69 11.10
CA SER A 69 9.27 -12.20 12.30
C SER A 69 9.30 -10.67 12.38
N GLN A 70 9.49 -9.98 11.25
CA GLN A 70 9.43 -8.52 11.15
C GLN A 70 8.04 -7.99 11.53
N ILE A 71 6.98 -8.56 10.96
CA ILE A 71 5.59 -8.18 11.26
C ILE A 71 5.31 -8.28 12.77
N GLU A 72 5.60 -9.44 13.38
CA GLU A 72 5.38 -9.67 14.82
C GLU A 72 6.23 -8.74 15.69
N CYS A 73 7.50 -8.53 15.33
CA CYS A 73 8.38 -7.62 16.08
C CYS A 73 7.87 -6.17 16.04
N GLY A 74 7.37 -5.71 14.90
CA GLY A 74 6.76 -4.38 14.75
C GLY A 74 5.51 -4.22 15.63
N LEU A 75 4.66 -5.25 15.68
CA LEU A 75 3.49 -5.27 16.56
C LEU A 75 3.87 -5.24 18.05
N VAL A 76 4.89 -6.01 18.46
CA VAL A 76 5.38 -5.99 19.84
C VAL A 76 5.99 -4.63 20.18
N SER A 77 6.82 -4.06 19.31
CA SER A 77 7.42 -2.74 19.49
C SER A 77 6.34 -1.67 19.66
N THR A 78 5.34 -1.68 18.78
CA THR A 78 4.22 -0.73 18.82
C THR A 78 3.38 -0.89 20.09
N ALA A 79 3.10 -2.12 20.51
CA ALA A 79 2.33 -2.39 21.72
C ALA A 79 3.07 -1.92 22.98
N LEU A 80 4.38 -2.13 23.05
CA LEU A 80 5.21 -1.67 24.17
C LEU A 80 5.29 -0.14 24.25
N ASN A 81 5.45 0.55 23.11
CA ASN A 81 5.44 2.01 23.05
C ASN A 81 4.07 2.59 23.42
N GLY A 82 2.98 2.00 22.93
CA GLY A 82 1.62 2.39 23.32
C GLY A 82 1.36 2.22 24.82
N PHE A 83 1.84 1.11 25.40
CA PHE A 83 1.75 0.88 26.83
C PHE A 83 2.60 1.89 27.63
N ALA A 84 3.83 2.15 27.21
CA ALA A 84 4.72 3.12 27.83
C ALA A 84 4.12 4.53 27.82
N HIS A 85 3.54 4.94 26.69
CA HIS A 85 2.89 6.25 26.52
C HIS A 85 1.78 6.48 27.56
N GLU A 86 0.88 5.52 27.73
CA GLU A 86 -0.23 5.63 28.69
C GLU A 86 0.23 5.57 30.14
N LEU A 87 1.21 4.71 30.43
CA LEU A 87 1.79 4.61 31.77
C LEU A 87 2.54 5.88 32.16
N ASP A 88 3.26 6.50 31.23
CA ASP A 88 3.99 7.75 31.48
C ASP A 88 3.03 8.90 31.77
N ALA A 89 1.91 9.01 31.03
CA ALA A 89 0.87 9.99 31.30
C ALA A 89 0.30 9.83 32.73
N ALA A 90 -0.08 8.61 33.12
CA ALA A 90 -0.58 8.32 34.46
C ALA A 90 0.47 8.59 35.55
N ARG A 91 1.73 8.24 35.29
CA ARG A 91 2.84 8.47 36.22
C ARG A 91 3.12 9.96 36.41
N LYS A 92 3.13 10.75 35.34
CA LYS A 92 3.31 12.21 35.40
C LYS A 92 2.21 12.87 36.23
N GLU A 93 0.95 12.44 36.08
CA GLU A 93 -0.16 12.93 36.90
C GLU A 93 0.04 12.61 38.39
N LEU A 94 0.44 11.37 38.72
CA LEU A 94 0.74 10.96 40.09
C LEU A 94 1.85 11.81 40.70
N LEU A 95 2.98 11.95 40.00
CA LEU A 95 4.13 12.72 40.49
C LEU A 95 3.75 14.18 40.74
N ALA A 96 3.03 14.81 39.81
CA ALA A 96 2.55 16.18 39.98
C ALA A 96 1.60 16.31 41.19
N ALA A 97 0.73 15.33 41.45
CA ALA A 97 -0.14 15.34 42.62
C ALA A 97 0.63 15.18 43.94
N LEU A 98 1.69 14.37 43.95
CA LEU A 98 2.58 14.21 45.11
C LEU A 98 3.40 15.49 45.38
N ASP A 99 3.92 16.13 44.33
CA ASP A 99 4.64 17.41 44.43
C ASP A 99 3.72 18.52 44.98
N ASP A 100 2.45 18.55 44.53
CA ASP A 100 1.45 19.48 45.06
C ASP A 100 1.12 19.24 46.54
N ALA A 101 1.11 17.98 46.97
CA ALA A 101 0.93 17.61 48.37
C ALA A 101 2.11 18.07 49.23
N GLU A 102 3.34 17.83 48.76
CA GLU A 102 4.56 18.25 49.44
C GLU A 102 4.65 19.78 49.54
N ALA A 103 4.37 20.50 48.46
CA ALA A 103 4.31 21.97 48.45
C ALA A 103 3.27 22.53 49.42
N ALA A 104 2.15 21.81 49.61
CA ALA A 104 1.11 22.17 50.58
C ALA A 104 1.41 21.70 52.02
N LYS A 105 2.54 21.00 52.25
CA LYS A 105 2.91 20.36 53.52
C LYS A 105 1.88 19.31 53.99
N PHE A 106 1.25 18.64 53.04
CA PHE A 106 0.36 17.51 53.28
C PHE A 106 1.16 16.20 53.23
N THR A 107 0.67 15.16 53.89
CA THR A 107 1.29 13.82 53.82
C THR A 107 0.37 12.85 53.10
N VAL A 108 0.93 12.08 52.17
CA VAL A 108 0.19 11.06 51.40
C VAL A 108 0.55 9.67 51.92
N ASP A 109 -0.45 8.86 52.26
CA ASP A 109 -0.25 7.47 52.68
C ASP A 109 -0.13 6.50 51.49
N ALA A 110 0.11 5.21 51.79
CA ALA A 110 0.27 4.18 50.76
C ALA A 110 -0.98 3.93 49.91
N ASN A 111 -2.17 4.30 50.41
CA ASN A 111 -3.44 4.18 49.70
C ASN A 111 -3.77 5.43 48.88
N GLY A 112 -2.91 6.46 48.92
CA GLY A 112 -3.16 7.74 48.26
C GLY A 112 -4.05 8.68 49.07
N ASN A 113 -4.31 8.40 50.35
CA ASN A 113 -5.04 9.33 51.20
C ASN A 113 -4.14 10.50 51.60
N VAL A 114 -4.69 11.71 51.58
CA VAL A 114 -3.98 12.96 51.85
C VAL A 114 -4.36 13.49 53.22
N THR A 115 -3.38 13.63 54.10
CA THR A 115 -3.54 14.22 55.42
C THR A 115 -3.10 15.68 55.41
N TYR A 116 -3.97 16.57 55.87
CA TYR A 116 -3.76 18.02 55.89
C TYR A 116 -3.76 18.56 57.33
N PRO A 117 -3.00 19.64 57.60
CA PRO A 117 -2.87 20.21 58.94
C PRO A 117 -4.12 20.98 59.39
N GLU A 118 -4.12 21.37 60.67
CA GLU A 118 -5.08 22.35 61.18
C GLU A 118 -4.98 23.67 60.41
N GLY A 119 -6.13 24.26 60.13
CA GLY A 119 -6.26 25.54 59.46
C GLY A 119 -6.44 26.70 60.44
N PRO A 120 -6.36 27.95 59.97
CA PRO A 120 -6.63 29.11 60.81
C PRO A 120 -8.05 29.04 61.41
N PRO A 121 -8.30 29.69 62.57
CA PRO A 121 -9.63 29.74 63.16
C PRO A 121 -10.65 30.36 62.19
N GLU A 122 -11.85 29.79 62.11
CA GLU A 122 -12.97 30.37 61.36
C GLU A 122 -13.34 31.75 61.91
N GLU A 123 -13.98 32.57 61.06
CA GLU A 123 -14.50 33.88 61.44
C GLU A 123 -15.51 33.75 62.60
N GLY A 124 -15.10 34.16 63.80
CA GLY A 124 -15.90 34.04 65.03
C GLY A 124 -15.50 32.89 65.97
N SER A 125 -14.55 32.03 65.60
CA SER A 125 -13.99 30.96 66.45
C SER A 125 -12.61 31.34 67.02
N LYS A 126 -12.31 30.87 68.23
CA LYS A 126 -10.95 30.99 68.84
C LYS A 126 -10.07 29.76 68.61
N SER A 127 -10.67 28.66 68.14
CA SER A 127 -9.95 27.40 67.94
C SER A 127 -9.64 27.19 66.45
N PRO A 128 -8.43 26.68 66.11
CA PRO A 128 -8.09 26.27 64.74
C PRO A 128 -9.13 25.31 64.15
N SER A 129 -9.36 25.38 62.84
CA SER A 129 -10.14 24.34 62.15
C SER A 129 -9.35 23.03 62.17
N LYS A 130 -9.99 21.92 62.54
CA LYS A 130 -9.29 20.63 62.68
C LYS A 130 -8.65 20.21 61.35
N GLY A 131 -7.43 19.67 61.42
CA GLY A 131 -6.84 18.92 60.32
C GLY A 131 -7.57 17.58 60.13
N GLY A 132 -7.22 16.87 59.06
CA GLY A 132 -7.89 15.61 58.72
C GLY A 132 -7.17 14.83 57.64
N THR A 133 -7.75 13.68 57.32
CA THR A 133 -7.28 12.81 56.22
C THR A 133 -8.45 12.58 55.27
N VAL A 134 -8.20 12.74 53.98
CA VAL A 134 -9.18 12.47 52.91
C VAL A 134 -8.64 11.45 51.92
N GLY A 135 -9.54 10.64 51.38
CA GLY A 135 -9.26 9.73 50.27
C GLY A 135 -10.24 10.00 49.13
N SER A 136 -9.87 9.55 47.92
CA SER A 136 -10.79 9.55 46.79
C SER A 136 -11.89 8.52 46.99
N HIS A 137 -13.08 8.81 46.46
CA HIS A 137 -14.15 7.81 46.33
C HIS A 137 -13.98 7.01 45.04
N THR A 138 -14.47 5.77 45.00
CA THR A 138 -14.45 4.92 43.81
C THR A 138 -15.52 5.30 42.79
N ASP A 139 -16.64 5.86 43.26
CA ASP A 139 -17.77 6.29 42.44
C ASP A 139 -17.69 7.79 42.09
N LEU A 140 -17.95 8.15 40.83
CA LEU A 140 -17.84 9.52 40.33
C LEU A 140 -18.89 10.46 40.95
N MET A 141 -20.07 9.96 41.30
CA MET A 141 -21.10 10.76 41.98
C MET A 141 -20.71 11.02 43.43
N ALA A 142 -20.15 10.02 44.12
CA ALA A 142 -19.58 10.20 45.45
C ALA A 142 -18.41 11.19 45.45
N GLN A 143 -17.53 11.16 44.43
CA GLN A 143 -16.47 12.17 44.26
C GLN A 143 -17.07 13.58 44.08
N ALA A 144 -18.09 13.73 43.23
CA ALA A 144 -18.74 15.03 43.01
C ALA A 144 -19.38 15.59 44.28
N ILE A 145 -20.08 14.74 45.05
CA ILE A 145 -20.68 15.12 46.33
C ILE A 145 -19.60 15.50 47.34
N ALA A 146 -18.51 14.73 47.43
CA ALA A 146 -17.40 15.02 48.32
C ALA A 146 -16.73 16.36 47.99
N ARG A 147 -16.55 16.69 46.71
CA ARG A 147 -16.04 18.01 46.28
C ARG A 147 -16.98 19.15 46.69
N GLN A 148 -18.28 18.95 46.55
CA GLN A 148 -19.26 19.96 46.98
C GLN A 148 -19.25 20.15 48.50
N ALA A 149 -19.11 19.06 49.27
CA ALA A 149 -19.00 19.11 50.72
C ALA A 149 -17.68 19.76 51.17
N ALA A 150 -16.57 19.53 50.45
CA ALA A 150 -15.27 20.12 50.79
C ALA A 150 -15.22 21.65 50.58
N ASN A 151 -16.06 22.20 49.70
CA ASN A 151 -16.15 23.65 49.48
C ASN A 151 -16.80 24.42 50.63
N VAL A 152 -17.56 23.74 51.49
CA VAL A 152 -18.20 24.33 52.68
C VAL A 152 -17.48 23.95 53.97
N ASP A 153 -16.28 23.36 53.87
CA ASP A 153 -15.49 22.94 55.02
C ASP A 153 -14.79 24.15 55.69
N PRO A 154 -14.80 24.21 57.03
CA PRO A 154 -14.06 25.21 57.80
C PRO A 154 -12.57 25.33 57.47
N ASN A 155 -11.94 24.21 57.11
CA ASN A 155 -10.51 24.13 56.91
C ASN A 155 -10.17 24.40 55.44
N PRO A 156 -9.44 25.49 55.12
CA PRO A 156 -9.10 25.86 53.74
C PRO A 156 -8.21 24.82 53.04
N HIS A 157 -7.61 23.88 53.78
CA HIS A 157 -6.81 22.79 53.22
C HIS A 157 -7.65 21.60 52.72
N HIS A 158 -8.89 21.44 53.18
CA HIS A 158 -9.69 20.23 52.92
C HIS A 158 -9.97 20.03 51.43
N ALA A 159 -10.49 21.06 50.73
CA ALA A 159 -10.79 20.97 49.30
C ALA A 159 -9.54 20.68 48.45
N ARG A 160 -8.39 21.28 48.80
CA ARG A 160 -7.12 21.02 48.11
C ARG A 160 -6.62 19.59 48.36
N ALA A 161 -6.70 19.10 49.61
CA ALA A 161 -6.31 17.74 49.95
C ALA A 161 -7.18 16.70 49.22
N LEU A 162 -8.49 16.95 49.10
CA LEU A 162 -9.41 16.08 48.37
C LEU A 162 -9.10 16.08 46.87
N ALA A 163 -8.84 17.25 46.27
CA ALA A 163 -8.46 17.34 44.86
C ALA A 163 -7.14 16.59 44.54
N ILE A 164 -6.17 16.62 45.46
CA ILE A 164 -4.94 15.84 45.35
C ILE A 164 -5.25 14.34 45.44
N ALA A 165 -6.05 13.92 46.44
CA ALA A 165 -6.43 12.52 46.61
C ALA A 165 -7.15 11.96 45.37
N ASP A 166 -8.06 12.76 44.78
CA ASP A 166 -8.78 12.41 43.54
C ASP A 166 -7.83 12.23 42.35
N ARG A 167 -6.84 13.11 42.18
CA ARG A 167 -5.82 13.01 41.11
C ARG A 167 -4.91 11.79 41.29
N ILE A 168 -4.49 11.49 42.52
CA ILE A 168 -3.72 10.29 42.82
C ILE A 168 -4.55 9.04 42.45
N ALA A 169 -5.80 8.99 42.87
CA ALA A 169 -6.67 7.86 42.57
C ALA A 169 -7.00 7.76 41.07
N HIS A 170 -7.12 8.87 40.36
CA HIS A 170 -7.27 8.90 38.91
C HIS A 170 -6.05 8.30 38.22
N ALA A 171 -4.84 8.80 38.52
CA ALA A 171 -3.59 8.27 38.00
C ALA A 171 -3.44 6.74 38.21
N LEU A 172 -3.77 6.25 39.41
CA LEU A 172 -3.71 4.81 39.71
C LEU A 172 -4.75 3.99 38.93
N ARG A 173 -5.96 4.53 38.72
CA ARG A 173 -6.97 3.88 37.89
C ARG A 173 -6.54 3.85 36.43
N THR A 174 -6.06 4.96 35.87
CA THR A 174 -5.57 5.04 34.49
C THR A 174 -4.42 4.06 34.26
N ALA A 175 -3.44 3.98 35.15
CA ALA A 175 -2.35 3.02 35.04
C ALA A 175 -2.83 1.55 35.15
N THR A 176 -3.86 1.28 35.96
CA THR A 176 -4.46 -0.06 36.07
C THR A 176 -5.22 -0.42 34.78
N GLN A 177 -5.97 0.52 34.21
CA GLN A 177 -6.68 0.32 32.94
C GLN A 177 -5.72 0.11 31.78
N ALA A 178 -4.58 0.82 31.74
CA ALA A 178 -3.53 0.59 30.75
C ALA A 178 -2.98 -0.84 30.85
N ASP A 179 -2.66 -1.32 32.06
CA ASP A 179 -2.19 -2.71 32.28
C ASP A 179 -3.24 -3.74 31.85
N GLU A 180 -4.50 -3.58 32.28
CA GLU A 180 -5.60 -4.48 31.91
C GLU A 180 -5.87 -4.51 30.40
N LYS A 181 -5.65 -3.38 29.71
CA LYS A 181 -5.81 -3.24 28.27
C LYS A 181 -4.68 -3.90 27.49
N TRP A 182 -3.42 -3.60 27.84
CA TRP A 182 -2.25 -3.97 27.05
C TRP A 182 -1.72 -5.37 27.36
N ALA A 183 -1.78 -5.81 28.63
CA ALA A 183 -1.26 -7.11 29.03
C ALA A 183 -1.82 -8.31 28.25
N PRO A 184 -3.13 -8.40 27.92
CA PRO A 184 -3.63 -9.49 27.08
C PRO A 184 -3.15 -9.40 25.62
N LYS A 185 -2.93 -8.20 25.08
CA LYS A 185 -2.46 -7.99 23.69
C LYS A 185 -1.00 -8.42 23.55
N ILE A 186 -0.15 -7.97 24.45
CA ILE A 186 1.28 -8.34 24.47
C ILE A 186 1.46 -9.86 24.67
N ARG A 187 0.57 -10.52 25.44
CA ARG A 187 0.61 -11.97 25.64
C ARG A 187 0.07 -12.79 24.47
N ALA A 188 -0.70 -12.17 23.57
CA ALA A 188 -1.22 -12.81 22.37
C ALA A 188 -0.12 -12.93 21.31
N LEU A 189 0.67 -11.86 21.12
CA LEU A 189 1.82 -11.74 20.22
C LEU A 189 2.85 -12.87 20.43
N LYS A 190 2.63 -13.99 19.74
CA LYS A 190 3.43 -15.20 19.82
C LYS A 190 3.50 -15.84 18.45
N ALA A 191 4.71 -16.20 18.05
CA ALA A 191 4.92 -17.08 16.92
C ALA A 191 4.84 -18.56 17.35
N ASP A 192 4.34 -19.41 16.46
CA ASP A 192 4.43 -20.86 16.61
C ASP A 192 5.91 -21.33 16.54
N ASP A 193 6.24 -22.43 17.25
CA ASP A 193 7.60 -23.00 17.31
C ASP A 193 7.85 -23.96 16.13
N ASP A 194 7.53 -23.52 14.92
CA ASP A 194 7.90 -24.19 13.68
C ASP A 194 8.57 -23.23 12.68
N LEU A 195 9.01 -23.77 11.54
CA LEU A 195 9.70 -22.99 10.49
C LEU A 195 8.82 -22.76 9.26
N THR A 196 7.50 -22.86 9.42
CA THR A 196 6.52 -22.79 8.33
C THR A 196 5.50 -21.70 8.63
N VAL A 197 5.61 -20.57 7.93
CA VAL A 197 4.55 -19.56 7.96
C VAL A 197 3.35 -20.08 7.16
N SER A 198 2.28 -20.42 7.86
CA SER A 198 1.02 -20.92 7.32
C SER A 198 -0.01 -19.79 7.15
N ASP A 199 -1.10 -20.09 6.44
CA ASP A 199 -2.23 -19.15 6.33
C ASP A 199 -2.89 -18.86 7.70
N ALA A 200 -2.74 -19.77 8.68
CA ALA A 200 -3.23 -19.56 10.03
C ALA A 200 -2.35 -18.55 10.79
N ASP A 201 -1.03 -18.60 10.62
CA ASP A 201 -0.10 -17.65 11.27
C ASP A 201 -0.32 -16.23 10.76
N LEU A 202 -0.49 -16.06 9.45
CA LEU A 202 -0.78 -14.75 8.85
C LEU A 202 -2.15 -14.21 9.29
N LYS A 203 -3.13 -15.09 9.51
CA LYS A 203 -4.43 -14.70 10.06
C LYS A 203 -4.35 -14.32 11.55
N ASP A 204 -3.46 -14.97 12.31
CA ASP A 204 -3.20 -14.62 13.70
C ASP A 204 -2.54 -13.24 13.79
N ALA A 205 -1.51 -12.98 12.98
CA ALA A 205 -0.86 -11.67 12.86
C ALA A 205 -1.88 -10.54 12.53
N GLN A 206 -2.84 -10.78 11.64
CA GLN A 206 -3.94 -9.82 11.37
C GLN A 206 -4.80 -9.54 12.60
N THR A 207 -5.09 -10.59 13.38
CA THR A 207 -5.89 -10.50 14.60
C THR A 207 -5.16 -9.70 15.66
N ASP A 208 -3.85 -9.94 15.78
CA ASP A 208 -2.97 -9.23 16.69
C ASP A 208 -2.76 -7.77 16.28
N MET A 209 -2.55 -7.49 14.99
CA MET A 209 -2.53 -6.13 14.45
C MET A 209 -3.81 -5.36 14.81
N SER A 210 -4.97 -5.97 14.60
CA SER A 210 -6.26 -5.37 14.98
C SER A 210 -6.34 -5.13 16.49
N GLY A 211 -5.83 -6.07 17.29
CA GLY A 211 -5.77 -5.96 18.74
C GLY A 211 -4.89 -4.83 19.24
N VAL A 212 -3.71 -4.65 18.64
CA VAL A 212 -2.75 -3.58 18.96
C VAL A 212 -3.29 -2.22 18.49
N ARG A 213 -3.84 -2.15 17.27
CA ARG A 213 -4.46 -0.93 16.71
C ARG A 213 -5.60 -0.42 17.61
N GLU A 214 -6.49 -1.30 18.06
CA GLU A 214 -7.60 -0.92 18.95
C GLU A 214 -7.11 -0.49 20.34
N ALA A 215 -6.14 -1.20 20.92
CA ALA A 215 -5.58 -0.84 22.23
C ALA A 215 -4.82 0.50 22.18
N GLY A 216 -4.07 0.73 21.10
CA GLY A 216 -3.20 1.87 20.85
C GLY A 216 -3.85 3.08 20.21
N LYS A 217 -5.18 3.11 20.09
CA LYS A 217 -5.90 4.19 19.40
C LYS A 217 -5.51 5.60 19.85
N GLU A 218 -5.32 5.83 21.16
CA GLU A 218 -4.92 7.14 21.71
C GLU A 218 -3.46 7.46 21.39
N TYR A 219 -2.57 6.47 21.53
CA TYR A 219 -1.17 6.58 21.16
C TYR A 219 -1.01 6.91 19.67
N LEU A 220 -1.64 6.15 18.77
CA LEU A 220 -1.58 6.37 17.33
C LEU A 220 -2.18 7.74 16.93
N ALA A 221 -3.27 8.15 17.60
CA ALA A 221 -3.83 9.49 17.38
C ALA A 221 -2.88 10.62 17.81
N SER A 222 -2.00 10.37 18.80
CA SER A 222 -1.01 11.35 19.26
C SER A 222 0.14 11.57 18.28
N ILE A 223 0.48 10.55 17.48
CA ILE A 223 1.47 10.66 16.39
C ILE A 223 0.93 11.57 15.27
N GLY A 224 -0.38 11.52 15.03
CA GLY A 224 -1.04 12.22 13.94
C GLY A 224 -0.90 11.47 12.61
N GLY A 225 -1.89 11.62 11.74
CA GLY A 225 -1.93 10.96 10.42
C GLY A 225 -1.45 11.85 9.28
N PRO A 226 -1.31 11.28 8.06
CA PRO A 226 -1.07 12.07 6.87
C PRO A 226 -2.20 13.11 6.71
N PRO A 227 -1.91 14.30 6.15
CA PRO A 227 -2.94 15.31 5.94
C PRO A 227 -4.10 14.77 5.10
N LYS A 228 -5.32 15.25 5.37
CA LYS A 228 -6.47 14.89 4.53
C LYS A 228 -6.30 15.50 3.14
N ASP A 229 -6.65 14.72 2.12
CA ASP A 229 -6.53 15.11 0.70
C ASP A 229 -5.12 15.59 0.35
N ALA A 230 -4.11 14.99 0.99
CA ALA A 230 -2.71 15.33 0.81
C ALA A 230 -2.23 15.08 -0.62
N THR A 231 -1.46 16.03 -1.13
CA THR A 231 -0.60 15.83 -2.29
C THR A 231 0.50 14.82 -1.96
N PRO A 232 1.09 14.14 -2.96
CA PRO A 232 2.20 13.22 -2.71
C PRO A 232 3.38 13.86 -1.96
N GLN A 233 3.71 15.12 -2.26
CA GLN A 233 4.74 15.87 -1.52
C GLN A 233 4.39 16.04 -0.04
N GLN A 234 3.12 16.30 0.29
CA GLN A 234 2.68 16.41 1.68
C GLN A 234 2.74 15.06 2.42
N ASN A 235 2.47 13.95 1.72
CA ASN A 235 2.68 12.60 2.29
C ASN A 235 4.17 12.34 2.56
N ALA A 236 5.04 12.70 1.61
CA ALA A 236 6.48 12.57 1.76
C ALA A 236 7.01 13.39 2.95
N ASP A 237 6.54 14.63 3.10
CA ASP A 237 6.94 15.52 4.20
C ASP A 237 6.43 15.03 5.56
N TRP A 238 5.19 14.52 5.62
CA TRP A 238 4.65 13.87 6.81
C TRP A 238 5.50 12.67 7.22
N TRP A 239 5.76 11.75 6.30
CA TRP A 239 6.56 10.55 6.56
C TRP A 239 7.97 10.90 7.04
N ARG A 240 8.61 11.89 6.40
CA ARG A 240 9.94 12.37 6.77
C ARG A 240 9.96 13.03 8.15
N GLY A 241 8.85 13.63 8.58
CA GLY A 241 8.69 14.26 9.89
C GLY A 241 8.55 13.28 11.06
N LEU A 242 8.15 12.03 10.80
CA LEU A 242 8.01 10.99 11.82
C LEU A 242 9.35 10.49 12.36
N SER A 243 9.39 10.14 13.65
CA SER A 243 10.50 9.39 14.25
C SER A 243 10.55 7.94 13.72
N PRO A 244 11.67 7.22 13.88
CA PRO A 244 11.74 5.80 13.55
C PRO A 244 10.65 4.97 14.25
N GLU A 245 10.38 5.26 15.53
CA GLU A 245 9.35 4.59 16.33
C GLU A 245 7.93 4.84 15.78
N GLU A 246 7.68 6.06 15.32
CA GLU A 246 6.38 6.46 14.76
C GLU A 246 6.15 5.83 13.38
N ARG A 247 7.20 5.76 12.53
CA ARG A 247 7.13 5.08 11.23
C ARG A 247 6.86 3.58 11.40
N GLU A 248 7.56 2.95 12.34
CA GLU A 248 7.35 1.54 12.68
C GLU A 248 5.91 1.30 13.14
N ALA A 249 5.37 2.17 14.01
CA ALA A 249 3.99 2.07 14.45
C ALA A 249 3.00 2.12 13.27
N TYR A 250 3.25 2.96 12.27
CA TYR A 250 2.43 3.01 11.06
C TYR A 250 2.60 1.80 10.14
N LEU A 251 3.82 1.29 9.96
CA LEU A 251 4.07 0.08 9.17
C LEU A 251 3.42 -1.15 9.81
N ALA A 252 3.59 -1.32 11.11
CA ALA A 252 3.08 -2.45 11.86
C ALA A 252 1.56 -2.42 12.02
N THR A 253 0.96 -1.23 12.19
CA THR A 253 -0.48 -1.15 12.50
C THR A 253 -1.34 -0.57 11.40
N HIS A 254 -0.78 0.03 10.34
CA HIS A 254 -1.52 0.63 9.22
C HIS A 254 -0.83 0.39 7.86
N PRO A 255 -0.41 -0.84 7.52
CA PRO A 255 0.29 -1.10 6.26
C PRO A 255 -0.58 -0.75 5.04
N GLU A 256 -1.91 -0.87 5.15
CA GLU A 256 -2.84 -0.48 4.09
C GLU A 256 -2.86 1.02 3.80
N LEU A 257 -2.56 1.83 4.83
CA LEU A 257 -2.43 3.28 4.68
C LEU A 257 -1.06 3.61 4.09
N VAL A 258 0.02 3.04 4.64
CA VAL A 258 1.38 3.35 4.19
C VAL A 258 1.59 2.93 2.73
N GLY A 259 1.18 1.71 2.36
CA GLY A 259 1.37 1.16 1.03
C GLY A 259 0.69 1.96 -0.10
N ARG A 260 -0.43 2.62 0.19
CA ARG A 260 -1.19 3.40 -0.81
C ARG A 260 -0.77 4.87 -0.94
N LEU A 261 0.10 5.39 -0.06
CA LEU A 261 0.44 6.81 -0.08
C LEU A 261 1.51 7.10 -1.15
N ASP A 262 1.06 7.67 -2.25
CA ASP A 262 1.97 8.26 -3.24
C ASP A 262 2.86 9.32 -2.60
N GLY A 263 4.15 9.34 -3.00
CA GLY A 263 5.19 10.20 -2.47
C GLY A 263 6.08 9.57 -1.38
N LEU A 264 5.67 8.43 -0.80
CA LEU A 264 6.56 7.65 0.08
C LEU A 264 7.59 6.86 -0.74
N PRO A 265 8.78 6.57 -0.17
CA PRO A 265 9.77 5.74 -0.84
C PRO A 265 9.21 4.38 -1.28
N ALA A 266 9.60 3.92 -2.46
CA ALA A 266 9.17 2.68 -3.07
C ALA A 266 9.43 1.46 -2.18
N GLU A 267 10.53 1.45 -1.43
CA GLU A 267 10.86 0.36 -0.49
C GLU A 267 9.87 0.29 0.68
N ILE A 268 9.49 1.45 1.23
CA ILE A 268 8.50 1.55 2.31
C ILE A 268 7.11 1.15 1.82
N ARG A 269 6.75 1.56 0.60
CA ARG A 269 5.47 1.15 -0.02
C ARG A 269 5.44 -0.34 -0.32
N ASP A 270 6.56 -0.89 -0.82
CA ASP A 270 6.70 -2.32 -1.09
C ASP A 270 6.54 -3.15 0.18
N GLU A 271 7.25 -2.80 1.25
CA GLU A 271 7.14 -3.45 2.56
C GLU A 271 5.68 -3.46 3.04
N ALA A 272 5.05 -2.29 3.11
CA ALA A 272 3.68 -2.15 3.58
C ALA A 272 2.68 -2.92 2.69
N ASN A 273 2.78 -2.83 1.36
CA ASN A 273 1.89 -3.53 0.46
C ASN A 273 2.12 -5.05 0.48
N ARG A 274 3.33 -5.55 0.77
CA ARG A 274 3.61 -6.98 0.92
C ARG A 274 2.93 -7.57 2.14
N VAL A 275 2.87 -6.83 3.25
CA VAL A 275 2.06 -7.23 4.42
C VAL A 275 0.61 -7.39 4.00
N VAL A 276 0.00 -6.36 3.40
CA VAL A 276 -1.39 -6.40 2.93
C VAL A 276 -1.62 -7.53 1.91
N PHE A 277 -0.66 -7.75 1.01
CA PHE A 277 -0.73 -8.79 -0.01
C PHE A 277 -0.78 -10.18 0.60
N GLU A 278 0.14 -10.50 1.51
CA GLU A 278 0.21 -11.79 2.18
C GLU A 278 -1.04 -12.03 3.04
N GLU A 279 -1.46 -11.00 3.78
CA GLU A 279 -2.67 -11.05 4.58
C GLU A 279 -3.92 -11.40 3.75
N LYS A 280 -4.12 -10.69 2.64
CA LYS A 280 -5.28 -10.91 1.76
C LYS A 280 -5.19 -12.23 1.02
N ARG A 281 -3.99 -12.65 0.63
CA ARG A 281 -3.79 -13.96 -0.02
C ARG A 281 -4.21 -15.09 0.93
N SER A 282 -3.76 -15.07 2.18
CA SER A 282 -4.11 -16.08 3.17
C SER A 282 -5.59 -16.03 3.55
N GLU A 283 -6.18 -14.84 3.71
CA GLU A 283 -7.63 -14.69 3.92
C GLU A 283 -8.42 -15.35 2.78
N TYR A 284 -8.05 -15.06 1.54
CA TYR A 284 -8.76 -15.56 0.36
C TYR A 284 -8.55 -17.07 0.18
N GLN A 285 -7.35 -17.58 0.48
CA GLN A 285 -7.05 -19.01 0.43
C GLN A 285 -7.88 -19.79 1.46
N LEU A 286 -7.92 -19.33 2.73
CA LEU A 286 -8.74 -19.96 3.78
C LEU A 286 -10.24 -19.94 3.43
N ARG A 287 -10.73 -18.85 2.84
CA ARG A 287 -12.11 -18.75 2.37
C ARG A 287 -12.38 -19.72 1.21
N LEU A 288 -11.47 -19.82 0.25
CA LEU A 288 -11.60 -20.74 -0.89
C LEU A 288 -11.61 -22.19 -0.41
N ASP A 289 -10.74 -22.55 0.53
CA ASP A 289 -10.67 -23.90 1.09
C ASP A 289 -11.90 -24.27 1.92
N SER A 290 -12.63 -23.28 2.44
CA SER A 290 -13.91 -23.47 3.13
C SER A 290 -15.07 -23.78 2.17
N ILE A 291 -14.92 -23.49 0.88
CA ILE A 291 -15.95 -23.74 -0.14
C ILE A 291 -15.86 -25.20 -0.61
N PRO A 292 -16.97 -25.97 -0.61
CA PRO A 292 -16.97 -27.31 -1.19
C PRO A 292 -16.53 -27.26 -2.66
N LYS A 293 -15.70 -28.20 -3.11
CA LYS A 293 -15.28 -28.26 -4.52
C LYS A 293 -16.48 -28.35 -5.46
N PRO A 294 -16.43 -27.71 -6.65
CA PRO A 294 -17.50 -27.81 -7.62
C PRO A 294 -17.73 -29.28 -8.02
N PRO A 295 -18.96 -29.69 -8.34
CA PRO A 295 -19.25 -31.03 -8.82
C PRO A 295 -18.40 -31.38 -10.03
N ALA A 296 -17.90 -32.62 -10.08
CA ALA A 296 -16.99 -33.08 -11.14
C ALA A 296 -17.61 -32.98 -12.55
N ASN A 297 -18.93 -33.11 -12.65
CA ASN A 297 -19.68 -32.97 -13.89
C ASN A 297 -20.44 -31.64 -13.90
N GLU A 298 -19.84 -30.60 -14.46
CA GLU A 298 -20.50 -29.32 -14.70
C GLU A 298 -21.64 -29.44 -15.71
N TRP A 299 -21.48 -30.33 -16.70
CA TRP A 299 -22.35 -30.41 -17.86
C TRP A 299 -23.00 -31.79 -18.00
N THR A 300 -24.24 -31.81 -18.47
CA THR A 300 -24.95 -33.00 -18.93
C THR A 300 -25.60 -32.75 -20.28
N TRP A 301 -25.99 -33.83 -20.95
CA TRP A 301 -26.69 -33.79 -22.24
C TRP A 301 -28.16 -34.12 -22.04
N ILE A 302 -29.03 -33.23 -22.49
CA ILE A 302 -30.47 -33.49 -22.56
C ILE A 302 -30.87 -33.73 -24.01
N THR A 303 -31.65 -34.80 -24.24
CA THR A 303 -32.14 -35.21 -25.57
C THR A 303 -33.64 -34.97 -25.75
N ALA A 304 -34.26 -34.17 -24.87
CA ALA A 304 -35.69 -33.92 -24.84
C ALA A 304 -36.19 -32.98 -25.97
N GLY A 305 -35.31 -32.47 -26.84
CA GLY A 305 -35.63 -31.66 -28.01
C GLY A 305 -35.15 -32.30 -29.32
N GLY A 306 -35.43 -31.66 -30.47
CA GLY A 306 -35.02 -32.15 -31.79
C GLY A 306 -33.50 -32.29 -32.00
N TYR A 307 -32.69 -31.69 -31.11
CA TYR A 307 -31.22 -31.80 -31.06
C TYR A 307 -30.72 -31.92 -29.62
N PRO A 308 -29.70 -32.76 -29.35
CA PRO A 308 -29.05 -32.82 -28.04
C PRO A 308 -28.53 -31.45 -27.61
N SER A 309 -28.86 -31.02 -26.40
CA SER A 309 -28.40 -29.75 -25.83
C SER A 309 -27.51 -30.00 -24.61
N LYS A 310 -26.41 -29.26 -24.52
CA LYS A 310 -25.49 -29.28 -23.37
C LYS A 310 -26.01 -28.28 -22.33
N VAL A 311 -26.33 -28.77 -21.13
CA VAL A 311 -26.86 -27.95 -20.02
C VAL A 311 -26.09 -28.22 -18.75
N HIS A 312 -26.10 -27.27 -17.81
CA HIS A 312 -25.50 -27.50 -16.50
C HIS A 312 -26.25 -28.59 -15.73
N THR A 313 -25.53 -29.40 -14.95
CA THR A 313 -26.15 -30.39 -14.06
C THR A 313 -26.92 -29.70 -12.93
N ASP A 314 -27.97 -30.34 -12.41
CA ASP A 314 -28.71 -29.82 -11.25
C ASP A 314 -27.80 -29.64 -10.03
N GLU A 315 -26.86 -30.56 -9.83
CA GLU A 315 -25.83 -30.50 -8.79
C GLU A 315 -24.94 -29.27 -8.95
N TRP A 316 -24.44 -29.02 -10.17
CA TRP A 316 -23.63 -27.84 -10.45
C TRP A 316 -24.43 -26.55 -10.28
N MET A 317 -25.66 -26.47 -10.79
CA MET A 317 -26.50 -25.28 -10.61
C MET A 317 -26.85 -25.01 -9.14
N ALA A 318 -27.04 -26.05 -8.33
CA ALA A 318 -27.25 -25.90 -6.89
C ALA A 318 -26.00 -25.39 -6.18
N TRP A 319 -24.83 -25.90 -6.57
CA TRP A 319 -23.54 -25.44 -6.06
C TRP A 319 -23.24 -24.00 -6.49
N ASP A 320 -23.41 -23.68 -7.77
CA ASP A 320 -23.11 -22.38 -8.37
C ASP A 320 -23.96 -21.26 -7.77
N ARG A 321 -25.26 -21.52 -7.55
CA ARG A 321 -26.15 -20.58 -6.84
C ARG A 321 -25.70 -20.26 -5.41
N LYS A 322 -24.97 -21.17 -4.76
CA LYS A 322 -24.55 -21.01 -3.36
C LYS A 322 -23.14 -20.46 -3.23
N TYR A 323 -22.22 -20.91 -4.08
CA TYR A 323 -20.79 -20.65 -3.94
C TYR A 323 -20.14 -20.08 -5.20
N GLY A 324 -20.81 -20.10 -6.34
CA GLY A 324 -20.21 -19.83 -7.65
C GLY A 324 -19.56 -18.45 -7.76
N ASP A 325 -20.25 -17.40 -7.29
CA ASP A 325 -19.73 -16.03 -7.35
C ASP A 325 -18.48 -15.85 -6.46
N GLU A 326 -18.55 -16.30 -5.21
CA GLU A 326 -17.41 -16.23 -4.28
C GLU A 326 -16.25 -17.10 -4.77
N TYR A 327 -16.51 -18.33 -5.20
CA TYR A 327 -15.50 -19.23 -5.74
C TYR A 327 -14.78 -18.62 -6.95
N ARG A 328 -15.53 -18.05 -7.91
CA ARG A 328 -14.95 -17.38 -9.08
C ARG A 328 -14.10 -16.18 -8.67
N HIS A 329 -14.62 -15.32 -7.78
CA HIS A 329 -13.89 -14.13 -7.31
C HIS A 329 -12.59 -14.50 -6.58
N LEU A 330 -12.63 -15.46 -5.65
CA LEU A 330 -11.45 -15.92 -4.91
C LEU A 330 -10.43 -16.57 -5.83
N THR A 331 -10.87 -17.47 -6.73
CA THR A 331 -9.98 -18.14 -7.69
C THR A 331 -9.32 -17.14 -8.64
N ALA A 332 -10.08 -16.16 -9.14
CA ALA A 332 -9.56 -15.12 -10.03
C ALA A 332 -8.55 -14.21 -9.32
N SER A 333 -8.86 -13.77 -8.10
CA SER A 333 -7.98 -12.92 -7.30
C SER A 333 -6.68 -13.64 -6.92
N LEU A 334 -6.77 -14.90 -6.47
CA LEU A 334 -5.60 -15.72 -6.13
C LEU A 334 -4.72 -16.02 -7.35
N LYS A 335 -5.31 -16.20 -8.53
CA LYS A 335 -4.55 -16.30 -9.79
C LYS A 335 -3.76 -15.02 -10.09
N GLY A 336 -4.37 -13.86 -9.89
CA GLY A 336 -3.70 -12.56 -10.01
C GLY A 336 -2.55 -12.38 -9.02
N MET A 337 -2.81 -12.66 -7.74
CA MET A 337 -1.80 -12.65 -6.68
C MET A 337 -0.64 -13.61 -6.98
N GLY A 338 -0.94 -14.81 -7.50
CA GLY A 338 0.09 -15.77 -7.93
C GLY A 338 0.97 -15.23 -9.07
N SER A 339 0.44 -14.37 -9.94
CA SER A 339 1.22 -13.71 -11.00
C SER A 339 2.14 -12.63 -10.44
N ILE A 340 1.67 -11.86 -9.45
CA ILE A 340 2.49 -10.88 -8.72
C ILE A 340 3.63 -11.59 -7.97
N GLN A 341 3.31 -12.67 -7.23
CA GLN A 341 4.31 -13.51 -6.57
C GLN A 341 5.33 -14.05 -7.57
N SER A 342 4.88 -14.53 -8.73
CA SER A 342 5.75 -15.02 -9.80
C SER A 342 6.73 -13.96 -10.31
N ARG A 343 6.33 -12.67 -10.29
CA ARG A 343 7.24 -11.57 -10.63
C ARG A 343 8.28 -11.32 -9.55
N PHE A 344 7.92 -11.30 -8.26
CA PHE A 344 8.92 -11.22 -7.17
C PHE A 344 9.91 -12.37 -7.26
N ASP A 345 9.37 -13.57 -7.47
CA ASP A 345 10.10 -14.81 -7.65
C ASP A 345 11.06 -14.81 -8.84
N ALA A 346 10.88 -13.93 -9.82
CA ALA A 346 11.70 -13.83 -11.02
C ALA A 346 12.95 -12.95 -10.86
N THR A 347 13.13 -12.27 -9.72
CA THR A 347 14.31 -11.43 -9.44
C THR A 347 15.63 -12.18 -9.69
N GLY A 348 16.51 -11.60 -10.51
CA GLY A 348 17.77 -12.20 -10.93
C GLY A 348 17.67 -13.23 -12.06
N LYS A 349 16.47 -13.69 -12.48
CA LYS A 349 16.33 -14.50 -13.70
C LYS A 349 16.58 -13.62 -14.91
N GLU A 350 17.47 -14.03 -15.80
CA GLU A 350 17.85 -13.27 -17.00
C GLU A 350 18.28 -11.82 -16.72
N GLY A 351 18.82 -11.55 -15.52
CA GLY A 351 19.25 -10.22 -15.10
C GLY A 351 18.12 -9.30 -14.66
N LEU A 352 16.87 -9.78 -14.53
CA LEU A 352 15.76 -8.96 -14.03
C LEU A 352 16.09 -8.36 -12.65
N PRO A 353 15.81 -7.07 -12.45
CA PRO A 353 15.97 -6.44 -11.15
C PRO A 353 14.84 -6.87 -10.24
N GLU A 354 14.95 -6.47 -8.98
CA GLU A 354 13.89 -6.60 -8.01
C GLU A 354 12.58 -5.95 -8.51
N ALA A 355 11.46 -6.49 -8.03
CA ALA A 355 10.16 -5.87 -8.22
C ALA A 355 9.62 -5.30 -6.92
N TYR A 356 9.00 -4.12 -7.02
CA TYR A 356 8.41 -3.39 -5.91
C TYR A 356 6.89 -3.31 -6.09
N LEU A 357 6.13 -3.58 -5.03
CA LEU A 357 4.68 -3.46 -4.99
C LEU A 357 4.30 -2.08 -4.45
N LEU A 358 4.02 -1.14 -5.34
CA LEU A 358 3.73 0.24 -4.98
C LEU A 358 2.26 0.46 -4.60
N GLY A 359 1.38 -0.47 -4.94
CA GLY A 359 -0.01 -0.42 -4.51
C GLY A 359 -0.70 -1.76 -4.75
N PHE A 360 -1.56 -2.16 -3.81
CA PHE A 360 -2.28 -3.41 -3.91
C PHE A 360 -3.65 -3.33 -3.24
N SER A 361 -4.68 -3.84 -3.92
CA SER A 361 -5.98 -4.12 -3.32
C SER A 361 -6.65 -5.24 -4.12
N PRO A 362 -7.16 -6.30 -3.48
CA PRO A 362 -7.93 -7.33 -4.17
C PRO A 362 -9.42 -7.00 -4.30
N ASP A 363 -9.87 -5.86 -3.78
CA ASP A 363 -11.27 -5.51 -3.74
C ASP A 363 -11.82 -5.17 -5.14
N GLY A 364 -13.08 -5.54 -5.40
CA GLY A 364 -13.72 -5.30 -6.69
C GLY A 364 -13.02 -6.04 -7.84
N ASN A 365 -12.60 -5.31 -8.87
CA ASN A 365 -11.78 -5.86 -9.96
C ASN A 365 -10.31 -6.02 -9.56
N GLY A 366 -9.91 -5.51 -8.39
CA GLY A 366 -8.56 -5.50 -7.88
C GLY A 366 -7.63 -4.53 -8.61
N ARG A 367 -6.58 -4.14 -7.90
CA ARG A 367 -5.57 -3.15 -8.29
C ARG A 367 -4.19 -3.66 -7.91
N ALA A 368 -3.22 -3.37 -8.76
CA ALA A 368 -1.83 -3.68 -8.49
C ALA A 368 -0.93 -2.72 -9.27
N ILE A 369 0.01 -2.10 -8.56
CA ILE A 369 1.05 -1.27 -9.14
C ILE A 369 2.37 -1.97 -8.86
N VAL A 370 3.03 -2.46 -9.90
CA VAL A 370 4.24 -3.27 -9.79
C VAL A 370 5.36 -2.62 -10.60
N ALA A 371 6.43 -2.22 -9.92
CA ALA A 371 7.65 -1.73 -10.56
C ALA A 371 8.63 -2.88 -10.80
N THR A 372 9.38 -2.81 -11.88
CA THR A 372 10.56 -3.63 -12.20
C THR A 372 11.77 -2.72 -12.16
N GLY A 373 12.58 -2.85 -11.11
CA GLY A 373 13.62 -1.89 -10.74
C GLY A 373 13.08 -0.81 -9.81
N ASN A 374 13.95 -0.23 -8.96
CA ASN A 374 13.56 0.79 -7.99
C ASN A 374 13.30 2.12 -8.71
N PRO A 375 12.05 2.63 -8.71
CA PRO A 375 11.73 3.87 -9.43
C PRO A 375 12.38 5.10 -8.79
N ASP A 376 12.55 5.14 -7.46
CA ASP A 376 13.12 6.30 -6.75
C ASP A 376 14.57 6.57 -7.11
N THR A 377 15.29 5.58 -7.64
CA THR A 377 16.72 5.71 -8.02
C THR A 377 16.93 5.63 -9.53
N ALA A 378 15.87 5.35 -10.29
CA ALA A 378 15.92 5.23 -11.74
C ALA A 378 16.07 6.60 -12.39
N GLN A 379 16.94 6.70 -13.39
CA GLN A 379 17.05 7.89 -14.25
C GLN A 379 16.00 7.88 -15.37
N HIS A 380 15.44 6.70 -15.68
CA HIS A 380 14.39 6.53 -16.67
C HIS A 380 13.24 5.75 -16.03
N GLN A 381 12.05 6.35 -16.01
CA GLN A 381 10.84 5.79 -15.41
C GLN A 381 9.77 5.61 -16.48
N ALA A 382 9.36 4.38 -16.76
CA ALA A 382 8.30 4.10 -17.73
C ALA A 382 7.04 3.61 -17.02
N VAL A 383 5.94 4.37 -17.09
CA VAL A 383 4.69 4.06 -16.39
C VAL A 383 3.61 3.65 -17.37
N TYR A 384 3.20 2.39 -17.31
CA TYR A 384 2.24 1.80 -18.23
C TYR A 384 0.83 1.69 -17.64
N VAL A 385 -0.16 2.17 -18.39
CA VAL A 385 -1.58 2.06 -18.09
C VAL A 385 -2.23 1.04 -19.03
N PRO A 386 -2.78 -0.06 -18.50
CA PRO A 386 -3.44 -1.07 -19.30
C PRO A 386 -4.84 -0.64 -19.75
N GLY A 387 -5.45 -1.44 -20.62
CA GLY A 387 -6.73 -1.11 -21.25
C GLY A 387 -7.93 -1.96 -20.79
N THR A 388 -8.91 -2.07 -21.68
CA THR A 388 -10.18 -2.78 -21.45
C THR A 388 -9.95 -4.23 -21.00
N THR A 389 -10.76 -4.66 -20.04
CA THR A 389 -10.76 -5.98 -19.39
C THR A 389 -9.61 -6.25 -18.43
N SER A 390 -8.71 -5.29 -18.21
CA SER A 390 -7.68 -5.40 -17.18
C SER A 390 -8.28 -5.39 -15.78
N ASN A 391 -7.76 -6.28 -14.95
CA ASN A 391 -8.18 -6.54 -13.58
C ASN A 391 -7.10 -7.41 -12.91
N LEU A 392 -7.22 -7.64 -11.61
CA LEU A 392 -6.24 -8.42 -10.86
C LEU A 392 -6.02 -9.82 -11.44
N GLU A 393 -7.06 -10.51 -11.91
CA GLU A 393 -6.93 -11.85 -12.51
C GLU A 393 -5.94 -11.89 -13.69
N LYS A 394 -5.93 -10.82 -14.49
CA LYS A 394 -5.15 -10.73 -15.74
C LYS A 394 -3.86 -9.94 -15.62
N VAL A 395 -3.56 -9.39 -14.44
CA VAL A 395 -2.41 -8.48 -14.22
C VAL A 395 -1.07 -9.09 -14.65
N GLY A 396 -0.94 -10.42 -14.63
CA GLY A 396 0.27 -11.11 -15.08
C GLY A 396 0.68 -10.78 -16.52
N GLY A 397 -0.27 -10.56 -17.42
CA GLY A 397 0.02 -10.14 -18.79
C GLY A 397 0.62 -8.72 -18.84
N ASP A 398 0.03 -7.80 -18.07
CA ASP A 398 0.47 -6.41 -17.97
C ASP A 398 1.85 -6.27 -17.28
N ILE A 399 2.11 -7.10 -16.26
CA ILE A 399 3.45 -7.20 -15.64
C ILE A 399 4.48 -7.74 -16.63
N ASN A 400 4.10 -8.74 -17.44
CA ASN A 400 5.01 -9.30 -18.44
C ASN A 400 5.39 -8.26 -19.50
N ARG A 401 4.44 -7.44 -19.98
CA ARG A 401 4.71 -6.33 -20.91
C ARG A 401 5.81 -5.40 -20.40
N MET A 402 5.70 -4.95 -19.15
CA MET A 402 6.70 -4.04 -18.57
C MET A 402 8.02 -4.73 -18.22
N THR A 403 7.98 -6.04 -17.96
CA THR A 403 9.19 -6.85 -17.81
C THR A 403 9.94 -7.00 -19.14
N GLU A 404 9.23 -7.23 -20.25
CA GLU A 404 9.82 -7.26 -21.60
C GLU A 404 10.35 -5.89 -22.03
N LEU A 405 9.64 -4.81 -21.72
CA LEU A 405 10.14 -3.44 -21.96
C LEU A 405 11.44 -3.17 -21.19
N TRP A 406 11.52 -3.58 -19.92
CA TRP A 406 12.75 -3.45 -19.15
C TRP A 406 13.90 -4.22 -19.80
N ARG A 407 13.66 -5.48 -20.21
CA ARG A 407 14.68 -6.31 -20.89
C ARG A 407 15.15 -5.67 -22.19
N GLN A 408 14.22 -5.20 -23.02
CA GLN A 408 14.55 -4.54 -24.29
C GLN A 408 15.34 -3.26 -24.05
N THR A 409 14.97 -2.47 -23.03
CA THR A 409 15.69 -1.25 -22.66
C THR A 409 17.09 -1.55 -22.17
N ASN A 410 17.27 -2.54 -21.31
CA ASN A 410 18.58 -2.98 -20.84
C ASN A 410 19.44 -3.58 -21.98
N GLN A 411 18.82 -4.15 -23.02
CA GLN A 411 19.54 -4.61 -24.21
C GLN A 411 19.96 -3.44 -25.11
N ALA A 412 19.08 -2.46 -25.33
CA ALA A 412 19.33 -1.31 -26.19
C ALA A 412 20.32 -0.31 -25.57
N SER A 413 20.22 -0.11 -24.26
CA SER A 413 21.10 0.76 -23.46
C SER A 413 21.60 0.05 -22.21
N PRO A 414 22.60 -0.84 -22.34
CA PRO A 414 23.18 -1.56 -21.20
C PRO A 414 23.73 -0.60 -20.14
N GLY A 415 23.28 -0.78 -18.89
CA GLY A 415 23.72 0.04 -17.76
C GLY A 415 22.90 1.32 -17.53
N ALA A 416 21.90 1.62 -18.37
CA ALA A 416 20.92 2.65 -18.06
C ALA A 416 20.15 2.29 -16.77
N SER A 417 19.96 3.27 -15.89
CA SER A 417 19.16 3.10 -14.66
C SER A 417 17.68 3.25 -15.00
N VAL A 418 16.98 2.13 -15.15
CA VAL A 418 15.61 2.07 -15.67
C VAL A 418 14.69 1.37 -14.68
N SER A 419 13.52 1.95 -14.40
CA SER A 419 12.39 1.30 -13.76
C SER A 419 11.18 1.30 -14.68
N THR A 420 10.57 0.13 -14.90
CA THR A 420 9.32 -0.02 -15.65
C THR A 420 8.19 -0.39 -14.70
N ILE A 421 7.06 0.30 -14.80
CA ILE A 421 5.96 0.22 -13.84
C ILE A 421 4.68 -0.19 -14.56
N THR A 422 4.09 -1.30 -14.13
CA THR A 422 2.70 -1.62 -14.47
C THR A 422 1.78 -0.90 -13.49
N TRP A 423 0.96 0.03 -13.97
CA TRP A 423 0.02 0.79 -13.16
C TRP A 423 -1.43 0.35 -13.43
N LEU A 424 -1.92 -0.65 -12.70
CA LEU A 424 -3.34 -0.98 -12.65
C LEU A 424 -3.96 -0.31 -11.41
N GLY A 425 -4.06 1.01 -11.48
CA GLY A 425 -4.53 1.87 -10.38
C GLY A 425 -5.96 2.40 -10.55
N TYR A 426 -6.73 1.93 -11.54
CA TYR A 426 -8.07 2.40 -11.88
C TYR A 426 -9.02 1.23 -12.18
N ASP A 427 -10.34 1.50 -12.19
CA ASP A 427 -11.32 0.50 -12.63
C ASP A 427 -11.44 0.52 -14.15
N ALA A 428 -10.72 -0.37 -14.83
CA ALA A 428 -10.80 -0.48 -16.28
C ALA A 428 -12.20 -0.95 -16.75
N PRO A 429 -12.66 -0.52 -17.94
CA PRO A 429 -13.90 -1.04 -18.51
C PRO A 429 -13.80 -2.56 -18.67
N GLN A 430 -14.81 -3.34 -18.25
CA GLN A 430 -14.75 -4.82 -18.27
C GLN A 430 -15.35 -5.44 -19.55
N SER A 431 -15.95 -4.62 -20.42
CA SER A 431 -16.50 -5.04 -21.70
C SER A 431 -16.13 -4.09 -22.84
N ILE A 432 -15.59 -4.62 -23.93
CA ILE A 432 -15.27 -3.86 -25.16
C ILE A 432 -16.52 -3.22 -25.77
N VAL A 433 -17.68 -3.89 -25.69
CA VAL A 433 -18.90 -3.40 -26.35
C VAL A 433 -19.78 -2.60 -25.39
N LYS A 434 -19.86 -3.01 -24.12
CA LYS A 434 -20.81 -2.41 -23.17
C LYS A 434 -20.20 -1.29 -22.34
N ASP A 435 -18.90 -1.36 -22.04
CA ASP A 435 -18.29 -0.47 -21.06
C ASP A 435 -17.30 0.48 -21.73
N ALA A 436 -16.47 -0.05 -22.64
CA ALA A 436 -15.38 0.70 -23.26
C ALA A 436 -15.83 1.98 -23.97
N PRO A 437 -17.00 2.10 -24.62
CA PRO A 437 -17.43 3.37 -25.20
C PRO A 437 -17.61 4.53 -24.20
N PHE A 438 -17.75 4.23 -22.91
CA PHE A 438 -17.98 5.25 -21.90
C PHE A 438 -16.66 5.84 -21.40
N GLU A 439 -16.61 7.18 -21.32
CA GLU A 439 -15.40 7.91 -20.96
C GLU A 439 -15.17 8.07 -19.45
N HIS A 440 -16.19 7.84 -18.63
CA HIS A 440 -16.07 8.04 -17.18
C HIS A 440 -14.95 7.22 -16.56
N TYR A 441 -14.67 5.98 -17.01
CA TYR A 441 -13.55 5.19 -16.49
C TYR A 441 -12.19 5.90 -16.64
N ALA A 442 -11.98 6.62 -17.75
CA ALA A 442 -10.76 7.40 -17.97
C ALA A 442 -10.71 8.62 -17.02
N TYR A 443 -11.79 9.40 -16.93
CA TYR A 443 -11.85 10.59 -16.08
C TYR A 443 -11.85 10.28 -14.57
N ASP A 444 -12.46 9.16 -14.17
CA ASP A 444 -12.46 8.68 -12.77
C ASP A 444 -11.06 8.20 -12.36
N GLY A 445 -10.30 7.61 -13.29
CA GLY A 445 -8.93 7.15 -13.07
C GLY A 445 -7.85 8.23 -13.18
N ALA A 446 -8.09 9.28 -13.96
CA ALA A 446 -7.13 10.36 -14.25
C ALA A 446 -6.54 11.04 -13.00
N PRO A 447 -7.31 11.41 -11.95
CA PRO A 447 -6.75 12.00 -10.73
C PRO A 447 -5.76 11.09 -10.00
N ALA A 448 -6.08 9.79 -9.89
CA ALA A 448 -5.20 8.82 -9.23
C ALA A 448 -3.91 8.59 -10.03
N TYR A 449 -3.99 8.62 -11.37
CA TYR A 449 -2.80 8.50 -12.22
C TYR A 449 -1.86 9.69 -12.05
N ARG A 450 -2.38 10.92 -12.07
CA ARG A 450 -1.56 12.12 -11.83
C ARG A 450 -0.92 12.13 -10.45
N GLN A 451 -1.69 11.77 -9.40
CA GLN A 451 -1.13 11.64 -8.05
C GLN A 451 -0.01 10.60 -7.98
N PHE A 452 -0.13 9.50 -8.70
CA PHE A 452 0.94 8.51 -8.79
C PHE A 452 2.19 9.09 -9.48
N MET A 453 2.03 9.80 -10.60
CA MET A 453 3.15 10.44 -11.33
C MET A 453 3.85 11.50 -10.47
N ASP A 454 3.09 12.36 -9.79
CA ASP A 454 3.61 13.33 -8.80
C ASP A 454 4.27 12.64 -7.61
N GLY A 455 3.79 11.46 -7.23
CA GLY A 455 4.38 10.64 -6.18
C GLY A 455 5.76 10.11 -6.53
N LEU A 456 5.99 9.72 -7.80
CA LEU A 456 7.31 9.31 -8.28
C LEU A 456 8.32 10.46 -8.23
N ASP A 457 7.87 11.69 -8.41
CA ASP A 457 8.70 12.88 -8.27
C ASP A 457 9.05 13.14 -6.79
N ALA A 458 8.04 13.11 -5.91
CA ALA A 458 8.22 13.35 -4.47
C ALA A 458 9.10 12.31 -3.75
N SER A 459 9.11 11.05 -4.23
CA SER A 459 9.95 9.98 -3.69
C SER A 459 11.33 9.84 -4.35
N HIS A 460 11.57 10.55 -5.46
CA HIS A 460 12.82 10.43 -6.21
C HIS A 460 14.03 10.83 -5.37
N SER A 461 15.03 9.96 -5.35
CA SER A 461 16.29 10.10 -4.62
C SER A 461 17.52 9.83 -5.50
N GLY A 462 17.29 9.49 -6.77
CA GLY A 462 18.33 9.27 -7.77
C GLY A 462 19.01 10.56 -8.24
N PRO A 463 20.10 10.44 -9.02
CA PRO A 463 20.84 11.59 -9.52
C PRO A 463 20.09 12.30 -10.66
N GLY A 464 19.83 13.61 -10.47
CA GLY A 464 19.19 14.48 -11.46
C GLY A 464 17.68 14.24 -11.57
N GLU A 465 17.02 15.04 -12.41
CA GLU A 465 15.62 14.83 -12.75
C GLU A 465 15.46 13.53 -13.56
N PRO A 466 14.52 12.64 -13.20
CA PRO A 466 14.28 11.41 -13.95
C PRO A 466 13.56 11.73 -15.27
N HIS A 467 13.95 11.05 -16.34
CA HIS A 467 13.20 11.05 -17.60
C HIS A 467 11.98 10.12 -17.46
N ARG A 468 10.76 10.66 -17.54
CA ARG A 468 9.52 9.91 -17.31
C ARG A 468 8.71 9.75 -18.58
N THR A 469 8.39 8.51 -18.93
CA THR A 469 7.56 8.16 -20.08
C THR A 469 6.23 7.56 -19.62
N ALA A 470 5.11 8.18 -19.99
CA ALA A 470 3.77 7.63 -19.80
C ALA A 470 3.40 6.75 -21.00
N ILE A 471 2.95 5.52 -20.76
CA ILE A 471 2.67 4.55 -21.82
C ILE A 471 1.23 4.04 -21.68
N GLY A 472 0.39 4.25 -22.68
CA GLY A 472 -0.97 3.75 -22.71
C GLY A 472 -1.12 2.61 -23.71
N HIS A 473 -1.87 1.58 -23.35
CA HIS A 473 -2.35 0.58 -24.30
C HIS A 473 -3.86 0.58 -24.38
N SER A 474 -4.41 0.58 -25.60
CA SER A 474 -5.86 0.50 -25.80
C SER A 474 -6.58 1.62 -25.01
N TYR A 475 -7.59 1.30 -24.21
CA TYR A 475 -8.28 2.27 -23.35
C TYR A 475 -7.36 3.02 -22.36
N GLY A 476 -6.20 2.45 -21.99
CA GLY A 476 -5.21 3.15 -21.15
C GLY A 476 -4.70 4.44 -21.79
N THR A 477 -4.69 4.52 -23.12
CA THR A 477 -4.38 5.76 -23.85
C THR A 477 -5.43 6.85 -23.60
N THR A 478 -6.72 6.48 -23.56
CA THR A 478 -7.82 7.38 -23.19
C THR A 478 -7.66 7.94 -21.78
N LEU A 479 -7.21 7.10 -20.83
CA LEU A 479 -6.97 7.53 -19.45
C LEU A 479 -5.83 8.54 -19.36
N ILE A 480 -4.70 8.29 -20.03
CA ILE A 480 -3.57 9.23 -20.08
C ILE A 480 -3.99 10.54 -20.75
N GLY A 481 -4.77 10.47 -21.83
CA GLY A 481 -5.39 11.63 -22.46
C GLY A 481 -6.25 12.46 -21.52
N ALA A 482 -7.19 11.82 -20.82
CA ALA A 482 -8.01 12.47 -19.80
C ALA A 482 -7.17 13.04 -18.64
N ALA A 483 -6.05 12.39 -18.30
CA ALA A 483 -5.14 12.85 -17.27
C ALA A 483 -4.45 14.17 -17.67
N ALA A 484 -3.95 14.26 -18.91
CA ALA A 484 -3.34 15.47 -19.46
C ALA A 484 -4.36 16.60 -19.69
N GLU A 485 -5.58 16.28 -20.16
CA GLU A 485 -6.63 17.27 -20.38
C GLU A 485 -7.05 17.97 -19.08
N THR A 486 -7.05 17.23 -17.96
CA THR A 486 -7.62 17.71 -16.69
C THR A 486 -6.58 18.13 -15.64
N GLY A 487 -5.28 18.10 -15.96
CA GLY A 487 -4.21 18.53 -15.07
C GLY A 487 -2.82 18.21 -15.60
N THR A 488 -1.80 18.45 -14.77
CA THR A 488 -0.41 18.18 -15.15
C THR A 488 -0.13 16.67 -15.17
N LEU A 489 0.38 16.15 -16.28
CA LEU A 489 0.70 14.75 -16.49
C LEU A 489 2.00 14.34 -15.79
N ASN A 490 2.94 15.29 -15.65
CA ASN A 490 4.25 15.10 -15.04
C ASN A 490 5.06 14.00 -15.75
N ALA A 491 5.14 14.11 -17.08
CA ALA A 491 5.89 13.22 -17.97
C ALA A 491 6.69 14.03 -19.02
N ASP A 492 7.78 13.45 -19.50
CA ASP A 492 8.60 14.00 -20.58
C ASP A 492 8.19 13.46 -21.95
N ASP A 493 7.72 12.21 -22.00
CA ASP A 493 7.23 11.55 -23.22
C ASP A 493 5.92 10.82 -22.97
N VAL A 494 5.08 10.73 -24.00
CA VAL A 494 3.92 9.82 -24.02
C VAL A 494 4.00 8.85 -25.19
N ILE A 495 3.66 7.58 -24.94
CA ILE A 495 3.55 6.54 -25.96
C ILE A 495 2.14 5.97 -25.96
N PHE A 496 1.49 5.98 -27.13
CA PHE A 496 0.17 5.39 -27.34
C PHE A 496 0.22 4.17 -28.24
N ALA A 497 -0.04 2.98 -27.70
CA ALA A 497 -0.10 1.74 -28.48
C ALA A 497 -1.55 1.29 -28.69
N GLY A 498 -1.96 1.11 -29.96
CA GLY A 498 -3.30 0.65 -30.33
C GLY A 498 -4.41 1.55 -29.80
N SER A 499 -4.23 2.87 -29.92
CA SER A 499 -5.09 3.85 -29.26
C SER A 499 -6.46 4.01 -29.92
N PRO A 500 -7.58 3.83 -29.19
CA PRO A 500 -8.90 4.24 -29.66
C PRO A 500 -9.11 5.77 -29.66
N GLY A 501 -8.14 6.55 -29.16
CA GLY A 501 -8.23 8.00 -28.97
C GLY A 501 -7.81 8.45 -27.57
N VAL A 502 -7.41 9.71 -27.45
CA VAL A 502 -6.83 10.30 -26.23
C VAL A 502 -7.57 11.54 -25.75
N LYS A 503 -8.83 11.71 -26.17
CA LYS A 503 -9.75 12.81 -25.78
C LYS A 503 -9.38 14.22 -26.24
N VAL A 504 -8.10 14.52 -26.45
CA VAL A 504 -7.62 15.78 -27.02
C VAL A 504 -7.50 15.71 -28.55
N GLY A 505 -7.59 16.87 -29.21
CA GLY A 505 -7.62 16.97 -30.67
C GLY A 505 -6.24 17.05 -31.33
N HIS A 506 -5.18 17.31 -30.57
CA HIS A 506 -3.83 17.49 -31.08
C HIS A 506 -2.76 17.07 -30.06
N ALA A 507 -1.59 16.65 -30.53
CA ALA A 507 -0.46 16.22 -29.70
C ALA A 507 0.03 17.30 -28.72
N ASP A 508 0.00 18.58 -29.11
CA ASP A 508 0.39 19.71 -28.24
C ASP A 508 -0.53 19.90 -27.01
N GLU A 509 -1.65 19.18 -26.94
CA GLU A 509 -2.56 19.21 -25.79
C GLU A 509 -2.26 18.10 -24.75
N MET A 510 -1.21 17.30 -24.96
CA MET A 510 -0.87 16.14 -24.11
C MET A 510 -0.04 16.45 -22.86
N ASP A 511 0.16 17.73 -22.52
CA ASP A 511 0.98 18.19 -21.39
C ASP A 511 2.39 17.58 -21.33
N VAL A 512 3.03 17.46 -22.50
CA VAL A 512 4.44 17.11 -22.67
C VAL A 512 5.12 18.08 -23.63
N PRO A 513 6.47 18.17 -23.68
CA PRO A 513 7.15 19.04 -24.63
C PRO A 513 6.75 18.74 -26.09
N THR A 514 6.67 19.78 -26.92
CA THR A 514 6.33 19.61 -28.35
C THR A 514 7.28 18.63 -29.03
N GLY A 515 6.71 17.64 -29.72
CA GLY A 515 7.46 16.58 -30.40
C GLY A 515 7.75 15.34 -29.54
N HIS A 516 7.20 15.26 -28.32
CA HIS A 516 7.37 14.13 -27.40
C HIS A 516 6.12 13.24 -27.24
N VAL A 517 5.22 13.30 -28.23
CA VAL A 517 4.04 12.43 -28.33
C VAL A 517 4.33 11.38 -29.39
N TRP A 518 4.29 10.11 -29.00
CA TRP A 518 4.60 8.97 -29.86
C TRP A 518 3.41 8.03 -29.93
N ASN A 519 3.21 7.38 -31.07
CA ASN A 519 2.14 6.39 -31.21
C ASN A 519 2.55 5.19 -32.06
N GLN A 520 1.86 4.08 -31.83
CA GLN A 520 2.05 2.80 -32.51
C GLN A 520 0.70 2.24 -32.93
N GLU A 521 0.61 1.87 -34.19
CA GLU A 521 -0.50 1.12 -34.75
C GLU A 521 0.05 -0.09 -35.50
N ALA A 522 -0.26 -1.28 -34.98
CA ALA A 522 0.14 -2.54 -35.56
C ALA A 522 -0.75 -2.90 -36.76
N GLU A 523 -0.20 -3.66 -37.70
CA GLU A 523 -1.01 -4.27 -38.77
C GLU A 523 -2.11 -5.15 -38.14
N ASP A 524 -3.32 -5.12 -38.71
CA ASP A 524 -4.49 -5.87 -38.22
C ASP A 524 -4.98 -5.48 -36.80
N ASP A 525 -4.62 -4.32 -36.25
CA ASP A 525 -5.22 -3.79 -35.03
C ASP A 525 -6.53 -3.01 -35.34
N PRO A 526 -7.73 -3.53 -35.01
CA PRO A 526 -8.98 -2.85 -35.34
C PRO A 526 -9.39 -1.79 -34.31
N VAL A 527 -8.68 -1.67 -33.18
CA VAL A 527 -9.09 -0.82 -32.06
C VAL A 527 -9.00 0.68 -32.37
N PRO A 528 -7.94 1.19 -33.03
CA PRO A 528 -7.88 2.59 -33.44
C PRO A 528 -9.10 3.03 -34.26
N ASP A 529 -9.42 2.27 -35.31
CA ASP A 529 -10.53 2.56 -36.22
C ASP A 529 -11.91 2.52 -35.55
N ILE A 530 -12.14 1.51 -34.70
CA ILE A 530 -13.44 1.33 -34.03
C ILE A 530 -13.61 2.36 -32.91
N GLY A 531 -12.55 2.60 -32.15
CA GLY A 531 -12.57 3.40 -30.94
C GLY A 531 -12.69 4.90 -31.15
N ARG A 532 -12.28 5.41 -32.33
CA ARG A 532 -12.28 6.85 -32.63
C ARG A 532 -13.60 7.53 -32.32
N TRP A 533 -14.73 6.88 -32.61
CA TRP A 533 -16.07 7.45 -32.42
C TRP A 533 -16.47 7.67 -30.96
N GLY A 534 -15.81 7.00 -30.01
CA GLY A 534 -16.04 7.15 -28.57
C GLY A 534 -14.94 7.89 -27.83
N HIS A 535 -13.69 7.85 -28.33
CA HIS A 535 -12.53 8.36 -27.59
C HIS A 535 -11.63 9.32 -28.36
N GLY A 536 -11.86 9.50 -29.66
CA GLY A 536 -11.15 10.49 -30.45
C GLY A 536 -11.44 11.90 -29.96
N GLY A 537 -10.42 12.74 -29.91
CA GLY A 537 -10.60 14.14 -29.57
C GLY A 537 -10.99 14.97 -30.79
N SER A 538 -11.29 16.26 -30.57
CA SER A 538 -11.78 17.14 -31.63
C SER A 538 -10.91 18.37 -31.83
N ASN A 539 -10.55 18.66 -33.08
CA ASN A 539 -9.83 19.88 -33.44
C ASN A 539 -10.76 20.87 -34.16
N TRP A 540 -11.06 22.01 -33.52
CA TRP A 540 -11.98 23.02 -34.07
C TRP A 540 -11.42 23.71 -35.32
N SER A 541 -10.08 23.73 -35.48
CA SER A 541 -9.41 24.27 -36.67
C SER A 541 -9.67 23.45 -37.93
N LEU A 542 -10.06 22.17 -37.77
CA LEU A 542 -10.43 21.26 -38.85
C LEU A 542 -11.95 21.16 -39.07
N GLY A 543 -12.73 22.07 -38.47
CA GLY A 543 -14.17 22.16 -38.67
C GLY A 543 -15.03 21.68 -37.50
N GLY A 544 -14.44 21.17 -36.42
CA GLY A 544 -15.14 20.64 -35.25
C GLY A 544 -15.86 19.30 -35.54
N GLY A 545 -15.89 18.39 -34.57
CA GLY A 545 -16.53 17.07 -34.73
C GLY A 545 -15.75 16.05 -35.58
N VAL A 546 -14.46 16.30 -35.84
CA VAL A 546 -13.53 15.29 -36.34
C VAL A 546 -13.07 14.47 -35.13
N PHE A 547 -13.22 13.15 -35.17
CA PHE A 547 -12.80 12.23 -34.12
C PHE A 547 -11.36 11.77 -34.39
N LEU A 548 -10.40 12.57 -33.92
CA LEU A 548 -8.97 12.36 -34.16
C LEU A 548 -8.38 11.38 -33.17
N ILE A 549 -7.57 10.47 -33.68
CA ILE A 549 -6.80 9.48 -32.90
C ILE A 549 -5.30 9.70 -33.13
N PRO A 550 -4.42 9.19 -32.24
CA PRO A 550 -2.99 9.41 -32.37
C PRO A 550 -2.37 9.06 -33.71
N SER A 551 -2.91 8.06 -34.42
CA SER A 551 -2.43 7.62 -35.73
C SER A 551 -2.93 8.43 -36.92
N ASP A 552 -3.79 9.43 -36.73
CA ASP A 552 -4.16 10.37 -37.80
C ASP A 552 -2.97 11.35 -38.03
N GLU A 553 -1.88 10.85 -38.64
CA GLU A 553 -0.54 11.47 -38.71
C GLU A 553 -0.55 12.98 -39.05
N GLU A 554 -1.22 13.36 -40.14
CA GLU A 554 -1.26 14.76 -40.61
C GLU A 554 -2.12 15.69 -39.71
N ALA A 555 -3.08 15.13 -38.97
CA ALA A 555 -4.12 15.91 -38.29
C ALA A 555 -3.91 15.98 -36.76
N PHE A 556 -3.40 14.91 -36.15
CA PHE A 556 -3.16 14.83 -34.72
C PHE A 556 -1.76 15.32 -34.33
N GLY A 557 -0.74 15.03 -35.14
CA GLY A 557 0.62 15.53 -34.94
C GLY A 557 1.52 14.73 -33.98
N ALA A 558 1.20 13.45 -33.74
CA ALA A 558 2.11 12.54 -33.02
C ALA A 558 3.20 11.98 -33.93
N ASN A 559 4.32 11.54 -33.34
CA ASN A 559 5.36 10.81 -34.04
C ASN A 559 4.96 9.34 -34.20
N GLN A 560 4.54 8.96 -35.41
CA GLN A 560 4.21 7.58 -35.75
C GLN A 560 5.48 6.70 -35.73
N MET A 561 5.52 5.72 -34.82
CA MET A 561 6.62 4.77 -34.73
C MET A 561 6.38 3.56 -35.63
N ASN A 562 7.45 3.01 -36.20
CA ASN A 562 7.40 1.79 -36.99
C ASN A 562 6.94 0.61 -36.14
N THR A 563 5.96 -0.13 -36.64
CA THR A 563 5.45 -1.39 -36.09
C THR A 563 5.69 -2.57 -37.03
N GLY A 564 6.18 -2.32 -38.25
CA GLY A 564 6.58 -3.33 -39.22
C GLY A 564 7.96 -3.92 -38.95
N PRO A 565 8.35 -4.99 -39.65
CA PRO A 565 9.66 -5.62 -39.49
C PRO A 565 10.81 -4.70 -39.93
N GLU A 566 11.98 -4.81 -39.28
CA GLU A 566 13.19 -4.08 -39.68
C GLU A 566 14.40 -4.98 -39.87
N GLY A 567 15.22 -4.61 -40.86
CA GLY A 567 16.47 -5.31 -41.14
C GLY A 567 16.25 -6.75 -41.60
N SER A 568 17.31 -7.56 -41.51
CA SER A 568 17.26 -8.98 -41.85
C SER A 568 18.26 -9.79 -41.02
N GLY A 569 18.01 -11.10 -40.90
CA GLY A 569 18.91 -12.00 -40.16
C GLY A 569 18.75 -11.90 -38.63
N PRO A 570 19.76 -12.35 -37.85
CA PRO A 570 19.66 -12.49 -36.39
C PRO A 570 19.47 -11.18 -35.61
N THR A 571 19.69 -10.04 -36.25
CA THR A 571 19.54 -8.70 -35.67
C THR A 571 18.30 -7.97 -36.17
N GLY A 572 17.52 -8.60 -37.06
CA GLY A 572 16.27 -8.03 -37.54
C GLY A 572 15.16 -8.17 -36.49
N THR A 573 14.20 -7.26 -36.55
CA THR A 573 13.00 -7.27 -35.71
C THR A 573 11.79 -7.73 -36.52
N THR A 574 10.82 -8.33 -35.84
CA THR A 574 9.54 -8.69 -36.46
C THR A 574 8.55 -7.53 -36.39
N GLY A 575 7.55 -7.55 -37.26
CA GLY A 575 6.40 -6.67 -37.10
C GLY A 575 5.53 -7.09 -35.92
N ALA A 576 4.83 -6.13 -35.32
CA ALA A 576 3.70 -6.39 -34.45
C ALA A 576 2.44 -6.55 -35.31
N THR A 577 1.67 -7.61 -35.09
CA THR A 577 0.43 -7.89 -35.82
C THR A 577 -0.69 -8.13 -34.82
N GLY A 578 -1.69 -7.27 -34.79
CA GLY A 578 -2.81 -7.33 -33.85
C GLY A 578 -2.66 -6.41 -32.65
N HIS A 579 -3.71 -6.42 -31.83
CA HIS A 579 -3.90 -5.42 -30.78
C HIS A 579 -3.01 -5.59 -29.54
N SER A 580 -2.42 -6.77 -29.29
CA SER A 580 -1.70 -7.06 -28.05
C SER A 580 -0.19 -7.27 -28.23
N GLU A 581 0.26 -7.36 -29.48
CA GLU A 581 1.58 -7.83 -29.90
C GLU A 581 2.67 -6.73 -29.84
N TYR A 582 2.32 -5.49 -29.47
CA TYR A 582 3.27 -4.37 -29.33
C TYR A 582 4.44 -4.62 -28.35
N TRP A 583 4.24 -5.50 -27.38
CA TRP A 583 5.26 -5.89 -26.38
C TRP A 583 5.89 -7.25 -26.65
N ASP A 584 5.57 -7.89 -27.78
CA ASP A 584 6.16 -9.18 -28.10
C ASP A 584 7.66 -9.02 -28.32
N ARG A 585 8.41 -9.97 -27.75
CA ARG A 585 9.87 -9.95 -27.78
C ARG A 585 10.37 -9.96 -29.22
N GLY A 586 11.30 -9.04 -29.52
CA GLY A 586 11.94 -8.94 -30.83
C GLY A 586 11.12 -8.15 -31.85
N THR A 587 9.97 -7.59 -31.47
CA THR A 587 9.23 -6.67 -32.34
C THR A 587 9.90 -5.31 -32.45
N THR A 588 9.72 -4.66 -33.59
CA THR A 588 10.12 -3.26 -33.80
C THR A 588 9.39 -2.32 -32.85
N ALA A 589 8.12 -2.61 -32.55
CA ALA A 589 7.31 -1.83 -31.63
C ALA A 589 7.97 -1.76 -30.24
N LEU A 590 8.32 -2.91 -29.65
CA LEU A 590 8.99 -2.96 -28.34
C LEU A 590 10.36 -2.27 -28.36
N LYS A 591 11.15 -2.46 -29.43
CA LYS A 591 12.43 -1.76 -29.63
C LYS A 591 12.24 -0.25 -29.58
N ASN A 592 11.28 0.30 -30.32
CA ASN A 592 11.03 1.73 -30.39
C ASN A 592 10.54 2.30 -29.05
N GLN A 593 9.69 1.58 -28.33
CA GLN A 593 9.31 1.96 -26.96
C GLN A 593 10.53 2.09 -26.05
N ALA A 594 11.43 1.10 -26.08
CA ALA A 594 12.63 1.10 -25.26
C ALA A 594 13.56 2.27 -25.56
N LEU A 595 13.66 2.70 -26.83
CA LEU A 595 14.47 3.85 -27.24
C LEU A 595 13.88 5.17 -26.73
N VAL A 596 12.56 5.35 -26.82
CA VAL A 596 11.88 6.53 -26.26
C VAL A 596 12.09 6.61 -24.74
N VAL A 597 11.95 5.49 -24.01
CA VAL A 597 12.14 5.45 -22.54
C VAL A 597 13.50 6.00 -22.10
N VAL A 598 14.56 5.76 -22.88
CA VAL A 598 15.92 6.26 -22.59
C VAL A 598 16.27 7.58 -23.29
N GLY A 599 15.31 8.19 -24.00
CA GLY A 599 15.50 9.45 -24.72
C GLY A 599 16.36 9.32 -26.00
N ASP A 600 16.51 8.11 -26.55
CA ASP A 600 17.28 7.85 -27.77
C ASP A 600 16.41 7.99 -29.03
N TYR A 601 15.88 9.19 -29.24
CA TYR A 601 14.92 9.48 -30.31
C TYR A 601 15.50 9.31 -31.72
N ILE A 602 16.82 9.43 -31.89
CA ILE A 602 17.45 9.38 -33.23
C ILE A 602 17.43 7.98 -33.84
N HIS A 603 17.25 6.94 -33.02
CA HIS A 603 17.18 5.54 -33.46
C HIS A 603 15.74 5.01 -33.50
N VAL A 604 14.76 5.81 -33.08
CA VAL A 604 13.35 5.51 -33.27
C VAL A 604 13.06 5.62 -34.76
N THR A 605 12.40 4.60 -35.30
CA THR A 605 12.10 4.49 -36.72
C THR A 605 10.64 4.79 -37.01
N THR A 606 10.36 5.28 -38.21
CA THR A 606 9.01 5.58 -38.71
C THR A 606 8.56 4.51 -39.71
N PRO A 607 7.26 4.33 -39.95
CA PRO A 607 6.78 3.50 -41.05
C PRO A 607 7.36 3.93 -42.41
N GLU A 608 7.47 3.00 -43.35
CA GLU A 608 7.94 3.25 -44.74
C GLU A 608 6.85 3.80 -45.67
#